data_AF-A0A0C3FJL2-F1
#
_entry.id   AF-A0A0C3FJL2-F1
#
_cell.length_a   1.000
_cell.length_b   1.000
_cell.length_c   1.000
_cell.angle_alpha   90.00
_cell.angle_beta   90.00
_cell.angle_gamma   90.00
#
_symmetry.space_group_name_H-M   'P 1'
#
loop_
_entity.id
_entity.type
_entity.pdbx_description
1 polymer ?
#
loop_
_entity_poly.entity_id
_entity_poly.type
_entity_poly.pdbx_seq_one_letter_code
_entity_poly.pdbx_strand_id
1 'polypeptide(L)' 'RIKPRERTAEELEFDNRYELKAAPTNDYGAKAHKDLIVTRGAGFRKEKNKKKRGSYRGGEITMQSHSFKFTD' A
#
# COMPACT_ATOMS: atom_id res chain seq x y z
N ARG A 1 -13.22 -4.99 -25.24
CA ARG A 1 -12.91 -4.77 -23.80
C ARG A 1 -12.22 -6.05 -23.32
N ILE A 2 -10.92 -6.00 -23.04
CA ILE A 2 -10.14 -7.18 -22.64
C ILE A 2 -10.66 -7.63 -21.26
N LYS A 3 -11.05 -8.91 -21.13
CA LYS A 3 -11.42 -9.45 -19.81
C LYS A 3 -10.19 -9.46 -18.92
N PRO A 4 -10.27 -8.98 -17.66
CA PRO A 4 -9.16 -9.11 -16.74
C PRO A 4 -8.85 -10.61 -16.55
N ARG A 5 -7.57 -10.96 -16.62
CA ARG A 5 -7.10 -12.33 -16.38
C ARG A 5 -7.35 -12.68 -14.91
N GLU A 6 -7.92 -13.85 -14.68
CA GLU A 6 -8.04 -14.43 -13.34
C GLU A 6 -6.65 -14.84 -12.86
N ARG A 7 -6.24 -14.36 -11.69
CA ARG A 7 -4.95 -14.67 -11.06
C ARG A 7 -5.08 -15.91 -10.19
N THR A 8 -4.05 -16.74 -10.13
CA THR A 8 -4.04 -17.92 -9.25
C THR A 8 -3.83 -17.50 -7.79
N ALA A 9 -4.18 -18.38 -6.84
CA ALA A 9 -3.97 -18.10 -5.41
C ALA A 9 -2.49 -17.87 -5.08
N GLU A 10 -1.60 -18.65 -5.70
CA GLU A 10 -0.15 -18.52 -5.59
C GLU A 10 0.34 -17.15 -6.07
N GLU A 11 -0.17 -16.63 -7.19
CA GLU A 11 0.20 -15.30 -7.70
C GLU A 11 -0.23 -14.16 -6.76
N LEU A 12 -1.32 -14.36 -6.02
CA LEU A 12 -1.81 -13.37 -5.04
C LEU A 12 -1.02 -13.42 -3.73
N GLU A 13 -0.46 -14.58 -3.37
CA GLU A 13 0.36 -14.76 -2.17
C GLU A 13 1.64 -13.91 -2.22
N PHE A 14 2.19 -13.67 -3.41
CA PHE A 14 3.38 -12.84 -3.61
C PHE A 14 3.09 -11.36 -3.93
N ASP A 15 1.80 -10.95 -4.01
CA ASP A 15 1.44 -9.58 -4.39
C ASP A 15 1.43 -8.64 -3.18
N ASN A 16 2.43 -7.75 -3.11
CA ASN A 16 2.64 -6.80 -2.01
C ASN A 16 1.80 -5.51 -2.10
N ARG A 17 0.77 -5.46 -2.95
CA ARG A 17 -0.09 -4.27 -3.08
C ARG A 17 -0.87 -3.99 -1.79
N TYR A 18 -0.98 -2.71 -1.45
CA TYR A 18 -1.76 -2.28 -0.29
C TYR A 18 -3.24 -2.70 -0.38
N GLU A 19 -3.81 -2.80 -1.57
CA GLU A 19 -5.22 -3.19 -1.79
C GLU A 19 -5.53 -4.63 -1.36
N LEU A 20 -4.53 -5.51 -1.34
CA LEU A 20 -4.68 -6.90 -0.90
C LEU A 20 -4.48 -7.05 0.61
N LYS A 21 -3.94 -6.02 1.28
CA LYS A 21 -3.80 -5.99 2.73
C LYS A 21 -5.20 -5.89 3.36
N ALA A 22 -5.54 -6.84 4.23
CA ALA A 22 -6.68 -6.71 5.12
C ALA A 22 -6.37 -5.63 6.18
N ALA A 23 -6.80 -4.39 5.95
CA ALA A 23 -6.55 -3.25 6.83
C ALA A 23 -7.80 -2.38 7.03
N PRO A 24 -7.91 -1.69 8.17
CA PRO A 24 -9.01 -0.76 8.40
C PRO A 24 -8.99 0.37 7.35
N THR A 25 -10.17 0.77 6.90
CA THR A 25 -10.36 1.77 5.83
C THR A 25 -9.82 3.15 6.19
N ASN A 26 -9.62 3.44 7.48
CA ASN A 26 -9.09 4.69 8.02
C ASN A 26 -7.70 4.53 8.67
N ASP A 27 -6.89 3.59 8.18
CA ASP A 27 -5.49 3.39 8.58
C ASP A 27 -4.59 4.51 8.02
N TYR A 28 -3.52 4.83 8.75
CA TYR A 28 -2.41 5.66 8.30
C TYR A 28 -1.85 5.16 6.95
N GLY A 29 -1.79 3.85 6.73
CA GLY A 29 -1.35 3.27 5.46
C GLY A 29 -2.27 3.60 4.26
N ALA A 30 -3.58 3.63 4.48
CA ALA A 30 -4.57 3.77 3.40
C ALA A 30 -4.51 5.16 2.76
N LYS A 31 -4.38 6.19 3.60
CA LYS A 31 -4.24 7.57 3.12
C LYS A 31 -2.88 7.79 2.42
N ALA A 32 -1.83 7.09 2.84
CA ALA A 32 -0.50 7.20 2.24
C ALA A 32 -0.48 6.55 0.87
N HIS A 33 -1.13 5.38 0.75
CA HIS A 33 -1.34 4.72 -0.53
C HIS A 33 -2.07 5.64 -1.52
N LYS A 34 -3.23 6.21 -1.12
CA LYS A 34 -4.02 7.11 -1.98
C LYS A 34 -3.22 8.32 -2.48
N ASP A 35 -2.40 8.91 -1.62
CA ASP A 35 -1.59 10.08 -1.98
C ASP A 35 -0.41 9.73 -2.89
N LEU A 36 0.27 8.60 -2.65
CA LEU A 36 1.55 8.31 -3.27
C LEU A 36 1.45 7.41 -4.52
N ILE A 37 0.38 6.62 -4.66
CA ILE A 37 0.20 5.66 -5.76
C ILE A 37 0.24 6.32 -7.16
N VAL A 38 -0.19 7.57 -7.25
CA VAL A 38 -0.21 8.34 -8.50
C VAL A 38 1.17 8.81 -8.95
N THR A 39 2.14 8.80 -8.04
CA THR A 39 3.50 9.33 -8.29
C THR A 39 4.51 8.21 -8.48
N ARG A 40 5.49 8.42 -9.37
CA ARG A 40 6.60 7.48 -9.60
C ARG A 40 7.95 8.20 -9.65
N GLY A 41 9.04 7.44 -9.46
CA GLY A 41 10.42 7.92 -9.61
C GLY A 41 10.77 9.14 -8.75
N ALA A 42 11.39 10.15 -9.37
CA ALA A 42 11.80 11.37 -8.67
C ALA A 42 10.61 12.17 -8.09
N GLY A 43 9.45 12.14 -8.75
CA GLY A 43 8.22 12.77 -8.28
C GLY A 43 7.73 12.16 -6.97
N PHE A 44 7.79 10.82 -6.86
CA PHE A 44 7.46 10.11 -5.62
C PHE A 44 8.35 10.55 -4.44
N ARG A 45 9.66 10.69 -4.65
CA ARG A 45 10.58 11.17 -3.59
C ARG A 45 10.21 12.56 -3.09
N LYS A 46 9.86 13.47 -4.01
CA LYS A 46 9.45 14.84 -3.66
C LYS A 46 8.13 14.86 -2.89
N GLU A 47 7.11 14.17 -3.40
CA GLU A 47 5.78 14.15 -2.79
C GLU A 47 5.80 13.47 -1.41
N LYS A 48 6.53 12.34 -1.28
CA LYS A 48 6.77 11.69 0.01
C LYS A 48 7.40 12.65 1.01
N ASN A 49 8.47 13.36 0.63
CA ASN A 49 9.15 14.28 1.54
C ASN A 49 8.29 15.49 1.91
N LYS A 50 7.44 15.98 0.99
CA LYS A 50 6.46 17.04 1.26
C LYS A 50 5.43 16.59 2.29
N LYS A 51 4.83 15.41 2.12
CA LYS A 51 3.83 14.86 3.05
C LYS A 51 4.41 14.55 4.43
N LYS A 52 5.66 14.03 4.49
CA LYS A 52 6.39 13.80 5.75
C LYS A 52 6.68 15.07 6.55
N ARG A 53 6.84 16.23 5.89
CA ARG A 53 7.35 17.46 6.53
C ARG A 53 6.37 18.23 7.42
N GLY A 54 5.14 17.73 7.63
CA GLY A 54 4.31 18.28 8.71
C GLY A 54 2.81 18.40 8.44
N SER A 55 2.28 17.80 7.37
CA SER A 55 0.82 17.85 7.10
C SER A 55 0.14 16.48 7.12
N TYR A 56 0.91 15.39 7.24
CA TYR A 56 0.33 14.07 7.30
C TYR A 56 -0.11 13.72 8.73
N ARG A 57 -1.35 14.10 9.06
CA ARG A 57 -2.15 13.55 10.17
C ARG A 57 -3.16 12.59 9.56
N GLY A 58 -3.07 11.29 9.79
CA GLY A 58 -4.00 10.38 9.15
C GLY A 58 -4.09 9.04 9.83
N GLY A 59 -5.27 8.73 10.35
CA GLY A 59 -5.67 7.38 10.71
C GLY A 59 -5.01 6.79 11.95
N GLU A 60 -5.54 5.64 12.35
CA GLU A 60 -4.99 4.82 13.43
C GLU A 60 -3.74 4.09 12.93
N ILE A 61 -2.76 3.92 13.82
CA ILE A 61 -1.59 3.07 13.56
C ILE A 61 -1.87 1.72 14.19
N THR A 62 -2.04 0.69 13.35
CA THR A 62 -2.15 -0.68 13.83
C THR A 62 -0.77 -1.25 14.17
N MET A 63 -0.71 -2.07 15.23
CA MET A 63 0.48 -2.83 15.62
C MET A 63 0.50 -4.25 15.03
N GLN A 64 -0.50 -4.59 14.20
CA GLN A 64 -0.58 -5.91 13.56
C GLN A 64 0.50 -6.09 12.50
N SER A 65 1.06 -7.30 12.43
CA SER A 65 1.97 -7.68 11.35
C SER A 65 1.19 -8.26 10.17
N HIS A 66 1.54 -7.82 8.96
CA HIS A 66 1.03 -8.35 7.70
C HIS A 66 2.14 -8.97 6.85
N SER A 67 3.27 -9.34 7.48
CA SER A 67 4.36 -10.03 6.82
C SER A 67 4.03 -11.49 6.60
N PHE A 68 4.34 -12.01 5.41
CA PHE A 68 4.38 -13.44 5.16
C PHE A 68 5.80 -13.96 5.43
N LYS A 69 5.89 -15.12 6.09
CA LYS A 69 7.15 -15.83 6.33
C LYS A 69 7.28 -16.93 5.28
N PHE A 70 8.29 -16.83 4.44
CA PHE A 70 8.66 -17.90 3.51
C PHE A 70 9.10 -19.14 4.30
N THR A 71 8.57 -20.30 3.91
CA THR A 71 8.86 -21.55 4.61
C THR A 71 10.20 -22.18 4.24
N ASP A 72 10.74 -21.86 3.06
CA ASP A 72 11.90 -22.50 2.40
C ASP A 72 11.97 -24.03 2.57
#